data_AF-A0A970GWR3-F1
#
_entry.id   AF-A0A970GWR3-F1
#
_cell.length_a   1.000
_cell.length_b   1.000
_cell.length_c   1.000
_cell.angle_alpha   90.00
_cell.angle_beta   90.00
_cell.angle_gamma   90.00
#
_symmetry.space_group_name_H-M   'P 1'
#
loop_
_entity.id
_entity.type
_entity.pdbx_description
1 polymer ?
#
loop_
_entity_poly.entity_id
_entity_poly.type
_entity_poly.pdbx_seq_one_letter_code
_entity_poly.pdbx_strand_id
1 'polypeptide(L)' 'MNEQTMQDALNALIADVMLCINTGDEIEPPEELEGVDSIQTFEEAGVLTMNKGLELRMKDRREFQVTIVQSR' A
#
# COMPACT_ATOMS: atom_id res chain seq x y z
N MET A 1 6.87 1.48 -18.43
CA MET A 1 6.92 1.45 -16.95
C MET A 1 6.92 -0.01 -16.54
N ASN A 2 7.88 -0.45 -15.71
CA ASN A 2 7.93 -1.82 -15.22
C ASN A 2 7.27 -1.92 -13.83
N GLU A 3 7.21 -3.12 -13.26
CA GLU A 3 6.57 -3.38 -11.98
C GLU A 3 7.25 -2.69 -10.80
N GLN A 4 8.58 -2.52 -10.85
CA GLN A 4 9.31 -1.77 -9.83
C GLN A 4 8.91 -0.29 -9.85
N THR A 5 8.96 0.36 -11.01
CA THR A 5 8.55 1.76 -11.15
C THR A 5 7.09 1.96 -10.76
N MET A 6 6.22 0.98 -11.05
CA MET A 6 4.82 1.02 -10.62
C MET A 6 4.68 0.86 -9.09
N GLN A 7 5.44 -0.04 -8.47
CA GLN A 7 5.47 -0.22 -7.02
C GLN A 7 5.89 1.08 -6.33
N ASP A 8 6.98 1.69 -6.79
CA ASP A 8 7.51 2.93 -6.22
C ASP A 8 6.48 4.08 -6.33
N ALA A 9 5.85 4.21 -7.50
CA ALA A 9 4.83 5.22 -7.74
C ALA A 9 3.57 5.00 -6.87
N LEU A 10 3.10 3.76 -6.74
CA LEU A 10 1.93 3.43 -5.93
C LEU A 10 2.22 3.62 -4.44
N ASN A 11 3.42 3.25 -3.98
CA ASN A 11 3.86 3.47 -2.60
C ASN A 11 3.89 4.96 -2.26
N ALA A 12 4.43 5.80 -3.16
CA ALA A 12 4.44 7.25 -2.99
C ALA A 12 3.03 7.85 -2.96
N LEU A 13 2.14 7.43 -3.87
CA LEU A 13 0.75 7.89 -3.91
C LEU A 13 0.01 7.54 -2.62
N ILE A 14 0.17 6.32 -2.12
CA ILE A 14 -0.47 5.88 -0.89
C ILE A 14 0.06 6.64 0.32
N ALA A 15 1.38 6.88 0.40
CA ALA A 15 1.97 7.66 1.48
C ALA A 15 1.40 9.09 1.52
N ASP A 16 1.21 9.72 0.37
CA ASP A 16 0.61 11.05 0.24
C ASP A 16 -0.86 11.05 0.70
N VAL A 17 -1.66 10.07 0.24
CA VAL A 17 -3.05 9.91 0.67
C VAL A 17 -3.15 9.68 2.17
N MET A 18 -2.28 8.84 2.74
CA MET A 18 -2.25 8.59 4.19
C MET A 18 -1.87 9.83 4.99
N LEU A 19 -1.01 10.69 4.45
CA LEU A 19 -0.70 11.98 5.08
C LEU A 19 -1.93 12.90 5.10
N CYS A 20 -2.62 13.04 3.96
CA CYS A 20 -3.83 13.87 3.84
C CYS A 20 -4.96 13.42 4.78
N ILE A 21 -5.18 12.11 4.89
CA ILE A 21 -6.15 11.51 5.82
C ILE A 21 -5.83 11.93 7.27
N ASN A 22 -4.55 11.85 7.66
CA ASN A 22 -4.12 12.17 9.03
C ASN A 22 -4.20 13.66 9.36
N THR A 23 -4.07 14.54 8.36
CA THR A 23 -4.18 15.99 8.55
C THR A 23 -5.62 16.51 8.45
N GLY A 24 -6.57 15.67 8.01
CA GLY A 24 -7.98 16.04 7.89
C GLY A 24 -8.29 16.99 6.72
N ASP A 25 -7.37 17.09 5.75
CA ASP A 25 -7.55 17.92 4.56
C ASP A 25 -8.09 17.07 3.39
N GLU A 26 -9.25 17.49 2.85
CA GLU A 26 -9.85 17.15 1.55
C GLU A 26 -10.16 15.68 1.18
N ILE A 27 -9.81 14.66 1.98
CA ILE A 27 -10.19 13.26 1.71
C ILE A 27 -10.69 12.59 2.99
N GLU A 28 -12.00 12.36 3.08
CA GLU A 28 -12.53 11.35 4.01
C GLU A 28 -12.19 9.96 3.41
N PRO A 29 -11.33 9.16 4.05
CA PRO A 29 -11.09 7.81 3.58
C PRO A 29 -12.37 6.98 3.69
N PRO A 30 -12.57 5.97 2.82
CA PRO A 30 -13.55 4.92 3.09
C PRO A 30 -13.35 4.36 4.49
N GLU A 31 -14.44 4.05 5.20
CA GLU A 31 -14.40 3.47 6.56
C GLU A 31 -13.49 2.22 6.60
N GLU A 32 -13.43 1.47 5.51
CA GLU A 32 -12.58 0.28 5.37
C GLU A 32 -11.07 0.59 5.43
N LEU A 33 -10.65 1.81 5.05
CA LEU A 33 -9.26 2.24 5.13
C LEU A 33 -8.87 2.78 6.51
N GLU A 34 -9.83 3.20 7.36
CA GLU A 34 -9.53 3.56 8.76
C GLU A 34 -8.94 2.39 9.55
N GLY A 35 -9.26 1.16 9.12
CA GLY A 35 -8.75 -0.08 9.68
C GLY A 35 -7.30 -0.40 9.29
N VAL A 36 -6.69 0.33 8.36
CA VAL A 36 -5.30 0.11 7.93
C VAL A 36 -4.35 0.63 9.03
N ASP A 37 -3.36 -0.19 9.37
CA ASP A 37 -2.29 0.12 10.32
C ASP A 37 -1.00 0.51 9.59
N SER A 38 -0.61 -0.27 8.57
CA SER A 38 0.57 0.02 7.76
C SER A 38 0.44 -0.51 6.33
N ILE A 39 1.11 0.17 5.41
CA ILE A 39 1.30 -0.29 4.03
C ILE A 39 2.80 -0.28 3.74
N GLN A 40 3.32 -1.40 3.24
CA GLN A 40 4.75 -1.60 3.01
C GLN A 40 4.97 -2.35 1.71
N THR A 41 6.13 -2.18 1.09
CA THR A 41 6.55 -3.08 -0.01
C THR A 41 6.79 -4.49 0.51
N PHE A 42 6.72 -5.50 -0.38
CA PHE A 42 7.07 -6.88 -0.02
C PHE A 42 8.48 -7.02 0.58
N GLU A 43 9.43 -6.20 0.14
CA GLU A 43 10.79 -6.18 0.70
C GLU A 43 10.80 -5.67 2.14
N GLU A 44 10.12 -4.55 2.41
CA GLU A 44 10.02 -3.97 3.76
C GLU A 44 9.24 -4.87 4.73
N ALA A 45 8.20 -5.54 4.25
CA ALA A 45 7.40 -6.50 5.01
C ALA A 45 8.11 -7.86 5.20
N GLY A 46 9.25 -8.10 4.55
CA GLY A 46 9.97 -9.36 4.63
C GLY A 46 9.27 -10.54 3.95
N VAL A 47 8.41 -10.27 2.97
CA VAL A 47 7.70 -11.31 2.19
C VAL A 47 8.71 -12.01 1.27
N LEU A 48 8.84 -13.32 1.40
CA LEU A 48 9.77 -14.12 0.62
C LEU A 48 9.25 -14.36 -0.81
N THR A 49 9.34 -13.35 -1.67
CA THR A 49 8.88 -13.39 -3.07
C THR A 49 9.75 -12.51 -3.97
N MET A 50 9.75 -12.82 -5.28
CA MET A 50 10.35 -11.94 -6.30
C MET A 50 9.34 -10.98 -6.92
N ASN A 51 8.05 -11.14 -6.62
CA ASN A 51 7.02 -10.24 -7.11
C ASN A 51 7.20 -8.82 -6.56
N LYS A 52 6.67 -7.84 -7.28
CA LYS A 52 6.51 -6.48 -6.78
C LYS A 52 5.10 -6.29 -6.29
N GLY A 53 4.95 -5.55 -5.21
CA GLY A 53 3.66 -5.43 -4.54
C GLY A 53 3.73 -4.79 -3.18
N LEU A 54 2.57 -4.67 -2.56
CA LEU A 54 2.39 -4.05 -1.25
C LEU A 54 1.72 -5.03 -0.30
N GLU A 55 2.19 -5.07 0.94
CA GLU A 55 1.49 -5.64 2.08
C GLU A 55 0.70 -4.53 2.77
N LEU A 56 -0.57 -4.78 3.04
CA LEU A 56 -1.42 -3.95 3.89
C LEU A 56 -1.68 -4.73 5.18
N ARG A 57 -1.30 -4.17 6.32
CA ARG A 57 -1.63 -4.70 7.64
C ARG A 57 -2.76 -3.88 8.23
N MET A 58 -3.79 -4.57 8.71
CA MET A 58 -4.93 -3.99 9.40
C MET A 58 -4.67 -3.93 10.91
N LYS A 59 -5.32 -3.00 11.61
CA LYS A 59 -5.28 -2.86 13.08
C LYS A 59 -5.75 -4.12 13.82
N ASP A 60 -6.60 -4.93 13.18
CA ASP A 60 -7.07 -6.21 13.69
C ASP A 60 -6.16 -7.40 13.34
N ARG A 61 -4.96 -7.12 12.80
CA ARG A 61 -3.92 -8.08 12.40
C ARG A 61 -4.23 -8.91 11.15
N ARG A 62 -5.31 -8.62 10.43
CA ARG A 62 -5.46 -9.16 9.07
C ARG A 62 -4.42 -8.54 8.15
N GLU A 63 -3.93 -9.34 7.21
CA GLU A 63 -2.94 -8.91 6.22
C GLU A 63 -3.48 -9.18 4.82
N PHE A 64 -3.28 -8.22 3.92
CA PHE A 64 -3.63 -8.33 2.51
C PHE A 64 -2.39 -8.05 1.67
N GLN A 65 -2.24 -8.77 0.56
CA GLN A 65 -1.15 -8.55 -0.38
C GLN A 65 -1.70 -8.13 -1.73
N VAL A 66 -1.22 -7.00 -2.24
CA VAL A 66 -1.49 -6.51 -3.60
C VAL A 66 -0.27 -6.79 -4.45
N THR A 67 -0.39 -7.74 -5.38
CA THR A 67 0.68 -8.05 -6.32
C THR A 67 0.52 -7.22 -7.59
N ILE A 68 1.60 -6.58 -8.02
CA ILE A 68 1.66 -5.82 -9.26
C ILE A 68 2.10 -6.78 -10.36
N VAL A 69 1.25 -6.92 -11.37
CA VAL A 69 1.50 -7.74 -12.56
C VAL A 69 1.37 -6.86 -13.79
N GLN A 70 2.42 -6.73 -14.57
CA GLN A 70 2.35 -6.05 -15.86
C GLN A 70 1.56 -6.91 -16.85
N SER A 71 0.44 -6.39 -17.37
CA SER A 71 -0.26 -7.00 -18.51
C SER A 71 0.57 -6.85 -19.79
N ARG A 72 0.33 -7.74 -20.77
CA ARG A 72 0.93 -7.68 -22.11
C ARG A 72 0.88 -6.29 -22.73
#